data_AF-A0A2D6KEU0-F1
#
_entry.id   AF-A0A2D6KEU0-F1
#
_cell.length_a   1.000
_cell.length_b   1.000
_cell.length_c   1.000
_cell.angle_alpha   90.00
_cell.angle_beta   90.00
_cell.angle_gamma   90.00
#
_symmetry.space_group_name_H-M   'P 1'
#
loop_
_entity.id
_entity.type
_entity.pdbx_description
1 polymer ?
#
loop_
_entity_poly.entity_id
_entity_poly.type
_entity_poly.pdbx_seq_one_letter_code
_entity_poly.pdbx_strand_id
1 'polypeptide(L)'
;MVRGDIVFEVDDRNGKKIRLTKKQWRHITKYHRYMANYLEEIKETLIDPIRITDSLYDEKVRYHFTYLKHISHSKKYLLVAVRYLNGEGFVVTAYLEKNIK
;
A
#
# COMPACT_ATOMS: atom_id res chain seq x y z
N MET A 1 -8.06 -4.81 20.66
CA MET A 1 -8.13 -4.69 19.18
C MET A 1 -8.85 -5.92 18.65
N VAL A 2 -9.99 -5.75 17.97
CA VAL A 2 -10.83 -6.88 17.56
C VAL A 2 -10.22 -7.53 16.30
N ARG A 3 -9.86 -8.81 16.39
CA ARG A 3 -9.21 -9.61 15.32
C ARG A 3 -10.03 -9.72 14.01
N GLY A 4 -11.26 -9.23 13.97
CA GLY A 4 -12.18 -9.34 12.82
C GLY A 4 -12.02 -8.27 11.72
N ASP A 5 -11.16 -7.26 11.89
CA ASP A 5 -11.08 -6.09 11.01
C ASP A 5 -9.87 -6.06 10.06
N ILE A 6 -9.09 -7.13 9.99
CA ILE A 6 -7.91 -7.22 9.13
C ILE A 6 -8.27 -7.95 7.83
N VAL A 7 -7.83 -7.41 6.69
CA VAL A 7 -7.89 -8.07 5.38
C VAL A 7 -6.65 -8.94 5.20
N PHE A 8 -5.47 -8.38 5.48
CA PHE A 8 -4.22 -9.12 5.59
C PHE A 8 -3.24 -8.40 6.52
N GLU A 9 -2.22 -9.14 6.95
CA GLU A 9 -1.01 -8.63 7.60
C GLU A 9 0.21 -9.27 6.91
N VAL A 10 1.25 -8.47 6.70
CA VAL A 10 2.53 -8.90 6.13
C VAL A 10 3.67 -8.19 6.87
N ASP A 11 4.86 -8.75 6.85
CA ASP A 11 6.07 -8.02 7.22
C ASP A 11 6.55 -7.24 5.98
N ASP A 12 6.83 -5.95 6.13
CA ASP A 12 7.40 -5.16 5.04
C ASP A 12 8.86 -5.54 4.78
N ARG A 13 9.45 -4.94 3.75
CA ARG A 13 10.87 -5.09 3.40
C ARG A 13 11.86 -4.87 4.57
N ASN A 14 11.47 -4.13 5.61
CA ASN A 14 12.28 -3.85 6.79
C ASN A 14 11.91 -4.72 8.01
N GLY A 15 11.06 -5.74 7.82
CA GLY A 15 10.61 -6.63 8.89
C GLY A 15 9.55 -6.01 9.82
N LYS A 16 8.91 -4.91 9.42
CA LYS A 16 7.85 -4.27 10.23
C LYS A 16 6.49 -4.83 9.85
N LYS A 17 5.67 -5.17 10.84
CA LYS A 17 4.30 -5.64 10.62
C LYS A 17 3.41 -4.55 10.04
N ILE A 18 2.92 -4.76 8.82
CA ILE A 18 1.97 -3.88 8.13
C ILE A 18 0.64 -4.59 7.96
N ARG A 19 -0.44 -3.92 8.39
CA ARG A 19 -1.80 -4.42 8.21
C ARG A 19 -2.61 -3.58 7.23
N LEU A 20 -3.41 -4.25 6.41
CA LEU A 20 -4.54 -3.63 5.71
C LEU A 20 -5.83 -4.00 6.46
N THR A 21 -6.58 -2.99 6.90
CA THR A 21 -7.86 -3.21 7.58
C THR A 21 -9.04 -3.16 6.62
N LYS A 22 -10.17 -3.77 6.98
CA LYS A 22 -11.42 -3.69 6.22
C LYS A 22 -11.88 -2.24 6.02
N LYS A 23 -11.67 -1.36 7.01
CA LYS A 23 -11.96 0.07 6.90
C LYS A 23 -11.15 0.72 5.78
N GLN A 24 -9.85 0.47 5.76
CA GLN A 24 -8.95 1.05 4.76
C GLN A 24 -9.15 0.41 3.39
N TRP A 25 -9.43 -0.88 3.33
CA TRP A 25 -9.79 -1.55 2.08
C TRP A 25 -11.05 -0.96 1.46
N ARG A 26 -12.12 -0.77 2.25
CA ARG A 26 -13.33 -0.08 1.78
C ARG A 26 -13.02 1.33 1.29
N HIS A 27 -12.16 2.08 1.98
CA HIS A 27 -11.74 3.41 1.54
C HIS A 27 -11.05 3.36 0.16
N ILE A 28 -10.06 2.48 0.00
CA ILE A 28 -9.33 2.26 -1.25
C ILE A 28 -10.30 1.90 -2.37
N THR A 29 -11.13 0.87 -2.20
CA THR A 29 -12.05 0.41 -3.25
C THR A 29 -13.19 1.38 -3.53
N LYS A 30 -13.53 2.27 -2.58
CA LYS A 30 -14.54 3.32 -2.79
C LYS A 30 -14.02 4.40 -3.74
N TYR A 31 -12.79 4.88 -3.55
CA TYR A 31 -12.20 5.95 -4.35
C TYR A 31 -11.42 5.45 -5.58
N HIS A 32 -10.94 4.21 -5.53
CA HIS A 32 -10.18 3.56 -6.60
C HIS A 32 -10.75 2.16 -6.87
N ARG A 33 -11.96 2.10 -7.45
CA ARG A 33 -12.71 0.86 -7.66
C ARG A 33 -11.91 -0.26 -8.34
N TYR A 34 -11.04 0.09 -9.29
CA TYR A 34 -10.18 -0.87 -9.99
C TYR A 34 -9.18 -1.59 -9.07
N MET A 35 -8.88 -1.03 -7.90
CA MET A 35 -7.98 -1.65 -6.91
C MET A 35 -8.49 -2.97 -6.36
N ALA A 36 -9.79 -3.28 -6.52
CA ALA A 36 -10.33 -4.59 -6.13
C ALA A 36 -9.61 -5.77 -6.79
N ASN A 37 -8.98 -5.56 -7.96
CA ASN A 37 -8.22 -6.57 -8.69
C ASN A 37 -6.74 -6.65 -8.29
N TYR A 38 -6.25 -5.77 -7.41
CA TYR A 38 -4.83 -5.58 -7.11
C TYR A 38 -4.45 -5.90 -5.66
N LEU A 39 -5.27 -6.69 -4.95
CA LEU A 39 -5.05 -6.95 -3.52
C LEU A 39 -3.74 -7.68 -3.25
N GLU A 40 -3.37 -8.64 -4.11
CA GLU A 40 -2.11 -9.38 -3.97
C GLU A 40 -0.92 -8.50 -4.33
N GLU A 41 -1.01 -7.67 -5.36
CA GLU A 41 0.05 -6.73 -5.73
C GLU A 41 0.28 -5.68 -4.64
N ILE A 42 -0.75 -5.28 -3.89
CA ILE A 42 -0.56 -4.45 -2.68
C ILE A 42 0.32 -5.19 -1.67
N LYS A 43 0.07 -6.48 -1.39
CA LYS A 43 0.89 -7.27 -0.46
C LYS A 43 2.34 -7.37 -0.95
N GLU A 44 2.52 -7.73 -2.22
CA GLU A 44 3.85 -7.85 -2.84
C GLU A 44 4.60 -6.52 -2.77
N THR A 45 3.92 -5.40 -3.02
CA THR A 45 4.52 -4.05 -2.92
C THR A 45 4.99 -3.70 -1.50
N LEU A 46 4.37 -4.27 -0.47
CA LEU A 46 4.84 -4.09 0.91
C LEU A 46 6.07 -4.95 1.21
N ILE A 47 6.07 -6.20 0.73
CA ILE A 47 7.13 -7.20 0.98
C ILE A 47 8.40 -6.86 0.19
N ASP A 48 8.27 -6.58 -1.11
CA ASP A 48 9.39 -6.29 -2.00
C ASP A 48 9.09 -5.10 -2.94
N PRO A 49 9.04 -3.86 -2.40
CA PRO A 49 8.93 -2.67 -3.22
C PRO A 49 10.19 -2.43 -4.03
N ILE A 50 10.01 -1.98 -5.28
CA ILE A 50 11.13 -1.48 -6.11
C ILE A 50 11.69 -0.17 -5.56
N ARG A 51 10.86 0.61 -4.85
CA ARG A 51 11.25 1.89 -4.26
C ARG A 51 10.38 2.21 -3.05
N ILE A 52 11.01 2.80 -2.03
CA ILE A 52 10.31 3.42 -0.90
C ILE A 52 10.74 4.89 -0.86
N THR A 53 9.78 5.81 -0.73
CA THR A 53 10.03 7.25 -0.54
C THR A 53 9.24 7.80 0.63
N ASP A 54 9.67 8.94 1.17
CA ASP A 54 8.95 9.62 2.23
C ASP A 54 7.74 10.38 1.67
N SER A 55 6.67 10.47 2.46
CA SER A 55 5.54 11.33 2.11
C SER A 55 5.93 12.80 2.24
N LEU A 56 5.55 13.60 1.23
CA LEU A 56 5.68 15.06 1.28
C LEU A 56 4.74 15.73 2.31
N TYR A 57 3.76 15.01 2.86
CA TYR A 57 2.69 15.58 3.68
C TYR A 57 2.65 15.07 5.13
N ASP A 58 3.20 13.89 5.42
CA ASP A 58 3.22 13.29 6.76
C ASP A 58 4.52 12.50 6.93
N GLU A 59 5.40 12.96 7.83
CA GLU A 59 6.69 12.32 8.15
C GLU A 59 6.57 10.86 8.59
N LYS A 60 5.39 10.44 9.05
CA LYS A 60 5.11 9.06 9.49
C LYS A 60 4.61 8.18 8.35
N VAL A 61 4.42 8.74 7.16
CA VAL A 61 3.94 8.03 5.98
C VAL A 61 5.09 7.83 4.99
N ARG A 62 5.21 6.60 4.50
CA ARG A 62 6.08 6.25 3.38
C ARG A 62 5.28 5.71 2.22
N TYR A 63 5.76 5.93 1.02
CA TYR A 63 5.19 5.40 -0.21
C TYR A 63 6.03 4.24 -0.71
N HIS A 64 5.39 3.09 -0.84
CA HIS A 64 5.96 1.88 -1.41
C HIS A 64 5.50 1.77 -2.85
N PHE A 65 6.44 1.51 -3.76
CA PHE A 65 6.16 1.41 -5.19
C PHE A 65 6.55 0.04 -5.73
N THR A 66 5.75 -0.45 -6.66
CA THR A 66 6.08 -1.56 -7.58
C THR A 66 5.64 -1.20 -8.99
N TYR A 67 6.38 -1.69 -9.99
CA TYR A 67 6.03 -1.50 -11.40
C TYR A 67 5.14 -2.65 -11.90
N LEU A 68 3.97 -2.32 -12.43
CA LEU A 68 3.02 -3.29 -12.97
C LEU A 68 3.21 -3.47 -14.48
N LYS A 69 4.01 -4.47 -14.85
CA LYS A 69 4.39 -4.75 -16.26
C LYS A 69 3.21 -5.02 -17.18
N HIS A 70 2.12 -5.55 -16.65
CA HIS A 70 0.95 -5.99 -17.42
C HIS A 70 -0.01 -4.84 -17.76
N ILE A 71 0.19 -3.63 -17.22
CA ILE A 71 -0.69 -2.50 -17.45
C ILE A 71 -0.16 -1.67 -18.64
N SER A 72 -0.93 -1.61 -19.73
CA SER A 72 -0.63 -0.76 -20.90
C SER A 72 -0.93 0.73 -20.68
N HIS A 73 -1.49 1.07 -19.53
CA HIS A 73 -1.86 2.43 -19.15
C HIS A 73 -0.65 3.29 -18.78
N SER A 74 -0.83 4.61 -18.80
CA SER A 74 0.24 5.57 -18.42
C SER A 74 0.62 5.50 -16.93
N LYS A 75 -0.26 4.95 -16.08
CA LYS A 75 -0.03 4.74 -14.64
C LYS A 75 0.55 3.36 -14.40
N LYS A 76 1.87 3.28 -14.46
CA LYS A 76 2.60 2.00 -14.46
C LYS A 76 3.05 1.55 -13.08
N TYR A 77 2.90 2.41 -12.07
CA TYR A 77 3.30 2.08 -10.70
C TYR A 77 2.09 1.84 -9.83
N LEU A 78 2.16 0.83 -8.97
CA LEU A 78 1.30 0.73 -7.81
C LEU A 78 1.96 1.47 -6.66
N LEU A 79 1.28 2.50 -6.13
CA LEU A 79 1.69 3.19 -4.91
C LEU A 79 0.87 2.63 -3.74
N VAL A 80 1.54 2.19 -2.67
CA VAL A 80 0.93 1.84 -1.38
C VAL A 80 1.47 2.79 -0.30
N ALA A 81 0.58 3.59 0.28
CA ALA A 81 0.94 4.51 1.34
C ALA A 81 0.81 3.82 2.69
N VAL A 82 1.90 3.77 3.45
CA VAL A 82 1.97 3.10 4.74
C VAL A 82 2.29 4.11 5.81
N ARG A 83 1.46 4.17 6.86
CA ARG A 83 1.77 4.94 8.07
C ARG A 83 2.41 4.04 9.11
N TYR A 84 3.57 4.44 9.60
CA TYR A 84 4.30 3.72 10.64
C TYR A 84 4.07 4.34 12.02
N LEU A 85 3.84 3.49 13.02
CA LEU A 85 3.65 3.85 14.42
C LEU A 85 4.30 2.78 15.31
N ASN A 86 5.24 3.19 16.17
CA ASN A 86 5.79 2.36 17.25
C ASN A 86 6.27 0.95 16.82
N GLY A 87 6.91 0.83 15.65
CA GLY A 87 7.45 -0.44 15.16
C GLY A 87 6.52 -1.24 14.23
N GLU A 88 5.25 -0.85 14.14
CA GLU A 88 4.27 -1.44 13.22
C GLU A 88 3.78 -0.38 12.23
N GLY A 89 2.93 -0.78 11.29
CA GLY A 89 2.28 0.15 10.38
C GLY A 89 0.96 -0.36 9.80
N PHE A 90 0.29 0.52 9.07
CA PHE A 90 -0.94 0.18 8.38
C PHE A 90 -1.05 0.92 7.05
N VAL A 91 -1.73 0.29 6.11
CA VAL A 91 -2.01 0.89 4.80
C VAL A 91 -3.02 2.04 4.98
N VAL A 92 -2.63 3.22 4.51
CA VAL A 92 -3.48 4.43 4.49
C VAL A 92 -4.34 4.42 3.22
N THR A 93 -3.71 4.23 2.07
CA THR A 93 -4.36 4.14 0.75
C THR A 93 -3.46 3.40 -0.25
N ALA A 94 -4.01 2.99 -1.39
CA ALA A 94 -3.27 2.44 -2.51
C ALA A 94 -3.96 2.81 -3.83
N TYR A 95 -3.18 3.13 -4.86
CA TYR A 95 -3.69 3.47 -6.20
C TYR A 95 -2.59 3.39 -7.26
N LEU A 96 -3.00 3.37 -8.53
CA LEU A 96 -2.07 3.44 -9.65
C LEU A 96 -1.57 4.87 -9.87
N GLU A 97 -0.25 5.01 -9.99
CA GLU A 97 0.46 6.27 -10.15
C GLU A 97 1.35 6.25 -11.40
N LYS A 98 1.52 7.41 -12.03
CA LYS A 98 2.33 7.60 -13.23
C LYS A 98 3.83 7.69 -12.92
N ASN A 99 4.19 8.33 -11.81
CA ASN A 99 5.57 8.59 -11.43
C ASN A 99 5.84 8.15 -9.99
N ILE A 100 7.08 7.78 -9.70
CA ILE A 100 7.53 7.68 -8.32
C ILE A 100 7.54 9.10 -7.73
N LYS A 101 6.94 9.26 -6.55
CA LYS A 101 6.89 10.54 -5.80
C LYS A 101 8.03 10.63 -4.81
#